data_AF-A0A4Q3AW09-F1
#
_entry.id   AF-A0A4Q3AW09-F1
#
_cell.length_a   1.000
_cell.length_b   1.000
_cell.length_c   1.000
_cell.angle_alpha   90.00
_cell.angle_beta   90.00
_cell.angle_gamma   90.00
#
_symmetry.space_group_name_H-M   'P 1'
#
loop_
_entity.id
_entity.type
_entity.pdbx_description
1 polymer ?
#
loop_
_entity_poly.entity_id
_entity_poly.type
_entity_poly.pdbx_seq_one_letter_code
_entity_poly.pdbx_strand_id
1 'polypeptide(L)'
;MKINLLSRLTFVMIFFAIQAPIRAQVVTVDNYYNHETKKNVNGQLEDYHYLWDDKEWTGFSIFGEAFKKNGAKKLNVLKEAPTLVNLKSTNVYLIVDPDHLADNASPNFMTTRQAAVIAKWVKKGGVLFLMGNDKQNA
;
A
#
# COMPACT_ATOMS: atom_id res chain seq x y z
N MET A 1 -32.84 -44.89 41.98
CA MET A 1 -31.90 -43.76 42.04
C MET A 1 -31.76 -43.18 40.62
N LYS A 2 -32.52 -42.14 40.27
CA LYS A 2 -32.50 -41.53 38.94
C LYS A 2 -31.37 -40.52 38.89
N ILE A 3 -30.35 -40.83 38.09
CA ILE A 3 -29.23 -39.93 37.83
C ILE A 3 -29.71 -38.93 36.77
N ASN A 4 -29.77 -37.64 37.12
CA ASN A 4 -30.24 -36.58 36.23
C ASN A 4 -29.22 -36.35 35.09
N LEU A 5 -29.69 -36.51 33.85
CA LEU A 5 -28.92 -36.31 32.62
C LEU A 5 -28.53 -34.84 32.36
N LEU A 6 -29.02 -33.92 33.20
CA LEU A 6 -28.90 -32.47 32.98
C LEU A 6 -27.57 -31.85 33.47
N SER A 7 -26.67 -32.61 34.10
CA SER A 7 -25.42 -32.06 34.66
C SER A 7 -24.15 -32.37 33.84
N ARG A 8 -24.27 -32.81 32.58
CA ARG A 8 -23.11 -33.19 31.74
C ARG A 8 -22.92 -32.35 30.47
N LEU A 9 -23.69 -31.29 30.26
CA LEU A 9 -23.47 -30.36 29.14
C LEU A 9 -22.99 -29.00 29.63
N THR A 10 -21.79 -28.98 30.19
CA THR A 10 -21.07 -27.72 30.40
C THR A 10 -19.59 -27.97 30.15
N PHE A 11 -19.23 -28.27 28.90
CA PHE A 11 -17.93 -27.94 28.32
C PHE A 11 -17.89 -28.34 26.83
N VAL A 12 -18.64 -27.65 25.98
CA VAL A 12 -18.22 -27.51 24.58
C VAL A 12 -17.61 -26.11 24.51
N MET A 13 -16.31 -26.03 24.79
CA MET A 13 -15.52 -24.85 24.41
C MET A 13 -15.57 -24.77 22.89
N ILE A 14 -16.50 -23.95 22.40
CA ILE A 14 -16.50 -23.47 21.03
C ILE A 14 -15.25 -22.59 20.89
N PHE A 15 -14.11 -23.19 20.56
CA PHE A 15 -13.00 -22.50 19.93
C PHE A 15 -13.47 -22.08 18.53
N PHE A 16 -14.33 -21.07 18.45
CA PHE A 16 -14.30 -20.18 17.30
C PHE A 16 -13.02 -19.38 17.49
N ALA A 17 -11.89 -19.97 17.07
CA ALA A 17 -10.77 -19.17 16.65
C ALA A 17 -11.36 -18.26 15.57
N ILE A 18 -11.60 -17.00 15.93
CA ILE A 18 -11.81 -15.94 14.96
C ILE A 18 -10.49 -15.93 14.19
N GLN A 19 -10.40 -16.74 13.14
CA GLN A 19 -9.41 -16.55 12.12
C GLN A 19 -9.81 -15.21 11.50
N ALA A 20 -9.28 -14.13 12.06
CA ALA A 20 -9.22 -12.88 11.34
C ALA A 20 -8.69 -13.27 9.96
N PRO A 21 -9.44 -13.02 8.87
CA PRO A 21 -8.99 -13.44 7.57
C PRO A 21 -7.62 -12.81 7.40
N ILE A 22 -6.58 -13.65 7.25
CA ILE A 22 -5.28 -13.19 6.77
C ILE A 22 -5.57 -12.69 5.35
N ARG A 23 -6.02 -11.44 5.25
CA ARG A 23 -6.19 -10.75 3.99
C ARG A 23 -4.79 -10.48 3.53
N ALA A 24 -4.31 -11.41 2.72
CA ALA A 24 -3.08 -11.23 1.98
C ALA A 24 -3.06 -9.85 1.34
N GLN A 25 -2.06 -9.06 1.73
CA GLN A 25 -2.07 -7.63 1.45
C GLN A 25 -1.69 -7.38 -0.01
N VAL A 26 -2.39 -6.44 -0.63
CA VAL A 26 -1.94 -5.73 -1.81
C VAL A 26 -1.28 -4.44 -1.34
N VAL A 27 0.01 -4.32 -1.60
CA VAL A 27 0.83 -3.15 -1.26
C VAL A 27 1.04 -2.36 -2.53
N THR A 28 0.61 -1.10 -2.53
CA THR A 28 0.66 -0.23 -3.70
C THR A 28 1.63 0.90 -3.43
N VAL A 29 2.63 1.08 -4.29
CA VAL A 29 3.43 2.30 -4.30
C VAL A 29 2.81 3.29 -5.27
N ASP A 30 2.85 4.56 -4.89
CA ASP A 30 2.50 5.66 -5.75
C ASP A 30 3.47 5.80 -6.93
N ASN A 31 2.94 6.18 -8.08
CA ASN A 31 3.71 6.69 -9.21
C ASN A 31 2.93 7.83 -9.91
N TYR A 32 2.14 8.57 -9.13
CA TYR A 32 1.31 9.68 -9.60
C TYR A 32 1.82 10.99 -9.01
N TYR A 33 2.02 11.03 -7.70
CA TYR A 33 2.64 12.14 -6.97
C TYR A 33 4.17 12.13 -7.11
N ASN A 34 4.80 10.95 -7.06
CA ASN A 34 6.21 10.77 -7.43
C ASN A 34 6.30 10.08 -8.79
N HIS A 35 6.69 10.80 -9.84
CA HIS A 35 6.71 10.30 -11.21
C HIS A 35 7.94 10.81 -11.95
N GLU A 36 9.09 10.24 -11.57
CA GLU A 36 10.35 10.50 -12.23
C GLU A 36 10.63 9.51 -13.36
N THR A 37 11.28 10.01 -14.42
CA THR A 37 11.65 9.20 -15.58
C THR A 37 13.12 9.36 -15.91
N LYS A 38 13.76 8.27 -16.32
CA LYS A 38 15.13 8.26 -16.83
C LYS A 38 15.20 7.63 -18.21
N LYS A 39 16.24 7.94 -18.98
CA LYS A 39 16.52 7.23 -20.23
C LYS A 39 17.27 5.94 -19.93
N ASN A 40 16.76 4.83 -20.43
CA ASN A 40 17.45 3.55 -20.35
C ASN A 40 18.57 3.45 -21.41
N VAL A 41 19.27 2.31 -21.42
CA VAL A 41 20.38 2.01 -22.36
C VAL A 41 19.97 2.09 -23.84
N ASN A 42 18.69 1.93 -24.14
CA ASN A 42 18.13 2.03 -25.49
C ASN A 42 17.62 3.45 -25.81
N GLY A 43 17.81 4.41 -24.90
CA GLY A 43 17.36 5.80 -25.03
C GLY A 43 15.86 6.01 -24.80
N GLN A 44 15.13 4.97 -24.39
CA GLN A 44 13.69 5.04 -24.08
C GLN A 44 13.48 5.57 -22.66
N LEU A 45 12.42 6.34 -22.44
CA LEU A 45 12.04 6.78 -21.10
C LEU A 45 11.41 5.61 -20.34
N GLU A 46 11.84 5.43 -19.09
CA GLU A 46 11.27 4.50 -18.13
C GLU A 46 11.08 5.19 -16.79
N ASP A 47 10.01 4.80 -16.09
CA ASP A 47 9.76 5.25 -14.72
C ASP A 47 10.78 4.59 -13.79
N TYR A 48 11.29 5.34 -12.81
CA TYR A 48 12.24 4.85 -11.81
C TYR A 48 11.99 5.55 -10.48
N HIS A 49 12.82 5.26 -9.47
CA HIS A 49 12.79 5.89 -8.15
C HIS A 49 11.58 5.44 -7.30
N TYR A 50 11.86 4.82 -6.15
CA TYR A 50 10.88 4.23 -5.23
C TYR A 50 9.93 3.15 -5.80
N LEU A 51 10.16 2.68 -7.04
CA LEU A 51 9.36 1.62 -7.65
C LEU A 51 9.82 0.21 -7.25
N TRP A 52 8.90 -0.76 -7.32
CA TRP A 52 9.14 -2.14 -6.89
C TRP A 52 10.13 -2.90 -7.77
N ASP A 53 10.20 -2.59 -9.05
CA ASP A 53 11.08 -3.22 -10.04
C ASP A 53 12.43 -2.51 -10.18
N ASP A 54 12.58 -1.32 -9.59
CA ASP A 54 13.84 -0.63 -9.49
C ASP A 54 14.78 -1.34 -8.48
N LYS A 55 15.87 -1.88 -9.01
CA LYS A 55 16.92 -2.63 -8.29
C LYS A 55 18.15 -1.80 -7.98
N GLU A 56 18.17 -0.54 -8.42
CA GLU A 56 19.22 0.40 -8.05
C GLU A 56 18.96 0.96 -6.64
N TRP A 57 19.89 1.78 -6.15
CA TRP A 57 19.79 2.39 -4.81
C TRP A 57 18.63 3.39 -4.68
N THR A 58 18.06 3.81 -5.80
CA THR A 58 16.85 4.64 -5.90
C THR A 58 15.57 3.82 -5.70
N GLY A 59 15.63 2.51 -5.86
CA GLY A 59 14.44 1.66 -5.96
C GLY A 59 13.95 1.05 -4.65
N PHE A 60 12.75 0.48 -4.70
CA PHE A 60 12.11 -0.23 -3.59
C PHE A 60 12.04 -1.74 -3.77
N SER A 61 12.80 -2.33 -4.69
CA SER A 61 12.83 -3.79 -4.85
C SER A 61 13.08 -4.55 -3.53
N ILE A 62 14.05 -4.13 -2.72
CA ILE A 62 14.33 -4.75 -1.41
C ILE A 62 13.14 -4.60 -0.44
N PHE A 63 12.52 -3.41 -0.42
CA PHE A 63 11.37 -3.17 0.45
C PHE A 63 10.14 -3.98 0.00
N GLY A 64 9.92 -4.09 -1.30
CA GLY A 64 8.92 -4.95 -1.91
C GLY A 64 9.14 -6.43 -1.57
N GLU A 65 10.38 -6.93 -1.65
CA GLU A 65 10.72 -8.29 -1.19
C GLU A 65 10.40 -8.49 0.30
N ALA A 66 10.66 -7.49 1.14
CA ALA A 66 10.30 -7.56 2.56
C ALA A 66 8.78 -7.69 2.76
N PHE A 67 7.96 -6.93 2.03
CA PHE A 67 6.50 -7.10 2.07
C PHE A 67 6.06 -8.50 1.64
N LYS A 68 6.62 -9.03 0.53
CA LYS A 68 6.31 -10.37 0.06
C LYS A 68 6.70 -11.45 1.07
N LYS A 69 7.89 -11.34 1.67
CA LYS A 69 8.37 -12.24 2.73
C LYS A 69 7.45 -12.23 3.96
N ASN A 70 6.78 -11.11 4.23
CA ASN A 70 5.82 -10.95 5.31
C ASN A 70 4.36 -11.21 4.89
N GLY A 71 4.13 -11.84 3.73
CA GLY A 71 2.82 -12.34 3.33
C GLY A 71 1.98 -11.41 2.44
N ALA A 72 2.55 -10.31 1.93
CA ALA A 72 1.91 -9.58 0.84
C ALA A 72 1.82 -10.47 -0.41
N LYS A 73 0.62 -10.59 -1.00
CA LYS A 73 0.42 -11.40 -2.21
C LYS A 73 0.72 -10.66 -3.50
N LYS A 74 0.65 -9.33 -3.46
CA LYS A 74 0.83 -8.51 -4.64
C LYS A 74 1.47 -7.18 -4.28
N LEU A 75 2.45 -6.81 -5.08
CA LEU A 75 2.96 -5.44 -5.17
C LEU A 75 2.30 -4.79 -6.39
N ASN A 76 1.83 -3.57 -6.24
CA ASN A 76 1.14 -2.82 -7.28
C ASN A 76 1.72 -1.41 -7.40
N VAL A 77 1.55 -0.78 -8.55
CA VAL A 77 1.92 0.62 -8.78
C VAL A 77 0.65 1.38 -9.13
N LEU A 78 0.44 2.55 -8.53
CA LEU A 78 -0.68 3.43 -8.86
C LEU A 78 -0.17 4.63 -9.68
N LYS A 79 -0.45 4.61 -10.98
CA LYS A 79 -0.03 5.66 -11.94
C LYS A 79 -1.07 6.77 -12.14
N GLU A 80 -2.22 6.65 -11.51
CA GLU A 80 -3.35 7.58 -11.64
C GLU A 80 -3.65 8.24 -10.31
N ALA A 81 -4.33 9.40 -10.35
CA ALA A 81 -4.83 10.04 -9.15
C ALA A 81 -5.65 9.05 -8.28
N PRO A 82 -5.49 9.08 -6.94
CA PRO A 82 -6.20 8.16 -6.07
C PRO A 82 -7.71 8.38 -6.13
N THR A 83 -8.44 7.30 -6.33
CA THR A 83 -9.90 7.22 -6.27
C THR A 83 -10.30 6.10 -5.32
N LEU A 84 -11.53 6.14 -4.79
CA LEU A 84 -12.04 5.00 -4.01
C LEU A 84 -12.15 3.72 -4.84
N VAL A 85 -12.23 3.83 -6.17
CA VAL A 85 -12.34 2.69 -7.09
C VAL A 85 -10.98 2.02 -7.26
N ASN A 86 -9.94 2.78 -7.62
CA ASN A 86 -8.60 2.22 -7.83
C ASN A 86 -7.90 1.81 -6.51
N LEU A 87 -8.26 2.41 -5.37
CA LEU A 87 -7.78 1.99 -4.04
C LEU A 87 -8.58 0.84 -3.41
N LYS A 88 -9.69 0.39 -4.02
CA LYS A 88 -10.59 -0.63 -3.42
C LYS A 88 -9.88 -1.94 -3.11
N SER A 89 -8.93 -2.33 -3.96
CA SER A 89 -8.15 -3.57 -3.82
C SER A 89 -6.80 -3.35 -3.13
N THR A 90 -6.46 -2.12 -2.76
CA THR A 90 -5.21 -1.75 -2.08
C THR A 90 -5.40 -1.82 -0.57
N ASN A 91 -4.50 -2.52 0.13
CA ASN A 91 -4.51 -2.62 1.59
C ASN A 91 -3.52 -1.64 2.22
N VAL A 92 -2.35 -1.48 1.61
CA VAL A 92 -1.32 -0.53 2.02
C VAL A 92 -0.99 0.34 0.83
N TYR A 93 -1.00 1.66 1.00
CA TYR A 93 -0.66 2.63 -0.05
C TYR A 93 0.51 3.48 0.44
N LEU A 94 1.60 3.47 -0.32
CA LEU A 94 2.80 4.24 -0.04
C LEU A 94 2.79 5.47 -0.94
N ILE A 95 2.87 6.66 -0.35
CA ILE A 95 3.21 7.90 -1.04
C ILE A 95 4.56 8.31 -0.49
N VAL A 96 5.55 8.38 -1.38
CA VAL A 96 6.94 8.65 -1.02
C VAL A 96 7.42 9.79 -1.88
N ASP A 97 8.02 10.79 -1.25
CA ASP A 97 8.77 11.86 -1.90
C ASP A 97 8.03 12.50 -3.10
N PRO A 98 6.81 13.05 -2.93
CA PRO A 98 6.07 13.68 -4.03
C PRO A 98 6.93 14.70 -4.77
N ASP A 99 6.89 14.65 -6.11
CA ASP A 99 7.75 15.46 -6.96
C ASP A 99 7.55 16.95 -6.71
N HIS A 100 8.65 17.68 -6.75
CA HIS A 100 8.64 19.12 -7.01
C HIS A 100 9.08 19.46 -8.43
N LEU A 101 9.03 20.75 -8.79
CA LEU A 101 9.36 21.24 -10.13
C LEU A 101 10.78 20.91 -10.61
N ALA A 102 11.73 20.69 -9.70
CA ALA A 102 13.10 20.31 -10.06
C ALA A 102 13.27 18.80 -10.31
N ASP A 103 12.34 17.95 -9.88
CA ASP A 103 12.34 16.50 -10.15
C ASP A 103 11.54 16.21 -11.42
N ASN A 104 10.38 16.86 -11.53
CA ASN A 104 9.43 16.68 -12.62
C ASN A 104 8.93 18.04 -13.10
N ALA A 105 9.00 18.31 -14.40
CA ALA A 105 8.57 19.57 -14.98
C ALA A 105 7.05 19.82 -14.86
N SER A 106 6.26 18.77 -14.59
CA SER A 106 4.81 18.84 -14.42
C SER A 106 4.36 17.94 -13.25
N PRO A 107 4.74 18.26 -12.01
CA PRO A 107 4.44 17.44 -10.84
C PRO A 107 2.92 17.45 -10.56
N ASN A 108 2.38 16.32 -10.13
CA ASN A 108 0.99 16.26 -9.68
C ASN A 108 0.94 16.62 -8.20
N PHE A 109 0.52 17.84 -7.85
CA PHE A 109 0.38 18.21 -6.44
C PHE A 109 -0.88 17.61 -5.79
N MET A 110 -0.75 17.24 -4.52
CA MET A 110 -1.87 16.79 -3.70
C MET A 110 -2.95 17.87 -3.58
N THR A 111 -4.17 17.53 -3.96
CA THR A 111 -5.34 18.41 -3.76
C THR A 111 -6.13 18.00 -2.51
N THR A 112 -6.89 18.94 -1.93
CA THR A 112 -7.82 18.64 -0.82
C THR A 112 -8.82 17.54 -1.17
N ARG A 113 -9.24 17.48 -2.45
CA ARG A 113 -10.16 16.43 -2.94
C ARG A 113 -9.52 15.04 -2.89
N GLN A 114 -8.28 14.91 -3.36
CA GLN A 114 -7.56 13.64 -3.33
C GLN A 114 -7.21 13.23 -1.89
N ALA A 115 -6.77 14.17 -1.05
CA ALA A 115 -6.54 13.93 0.37
C ALA A 115 -7.81 13.41 1.06
N ALA A 116 -8.99 13.97 0.74
CA ALA A 116 -10.27 13.49 1.25
C ALA A 116 -10.63 12.07 0.76
N VAL A 117 -10.23 11.68 -0.46
CA VAL A 117 -10.38 10.30 -0.96
C VAL A 117 -9.50 9.35 -0.17
N ILE A 118 -8.22 9.67 0.00
CA ILE A 118 -7.27 8.85 0.76
C ILE A 118 -7.77 8.71 2.21
N ALA A 119 -8.19 9.81 2.85
CA ALA A 119 -8.75 9.78 4.20
C ALA A 119 -10.01 8.90 4.30
N LYS A 120 -10.91 8.93 3.30
CA LYS A 120 -12.08 8.03 3.24
C LYS A 120 -11.68 6.57 3.09
N TRP A 121 -10.62 6.27 2.34
CA TRP A 121 -10.08 4.93 2.20
C TRP A 121 -9.42 4.44 3.49
N VAL A 122 -8.62 5.27 4.17
CA VAL A 122 -8.02 4.98 5.48
C VAL A 122 -9.10 4.67 6.52
N LYS A 123 -10.16 5.48 6.58
CA LYS A 123 -11.32 5.24 7.48
C LYS A 123 -12.03 3.90 7.24
N LYS A 124 -11.82 3.26 6.09
CA LYS A 124 -12.35 1.92 5.75
C LYS A 124 -11.33 0.80 6.02
N GLY A 125 -10.22 1.09 6.69
CA GLY A 125 -9.19 0.12 7.08
C GLY A 125 -7.98 0.06 6.14
N GLY A 126 -7.84 1.01 5.21
CA GLY A 126 -6.60 1.17 4.44
C GLY A 126 -5.46 1.71 5.30
N VAL A 127 -4.23 1.26 5.05
CA VAL A 127 -3.03 1.73 5.75
C VAL A 127 -2.23 2.66 4.83
N LEU A 128 -2.17 3.95 5.18
CA LEU A 128 -1.34 4.92 4.47
C LEU A 128 0.06 4.93 5.06
N PHE A 129 1.08 4.78 4.21
CA PHE A 129 2.46 5.08 4.53
C PHE A 129 2.83 6.35 3.77
N LEU A 130 3.12 7.43 4.51
CA LEU A 130 3.58 8.69 3.94
C LEU A 130 5.04 8.91 4.33
N MET A 131 5.90 9.14 3.34
CA MET A 131 7.33 9.43 3.54
C MET A 131 7.65 10.72 2.78
N GLY A 132 7.94 11.80 3.51
CA GLY A 132 8.59 12.96 2.92
C GLY A 132 10.09 12.71 2.80
N ASN A 133 10.75 13.55 2.01
CA ASN A 133 12.19 13.58 1.88
C ASN A 133 12.71 14.99 2.20
N ASP A 134 13.92 15.32 1.76
CA ASP A 134 14.57 16.62 1.98
C ASP A 134 13.67 17.84 1.67
N LYS A 135 14.12 19.03 2.12
CA LYS A 135 13.37 20.28 2.37
C LYS A 135 12.27 20.71 1.39
N GLN A 136 12.23 20.20 0.17
CA GLN A 136 11.29 20.61 -0.87
C GLN A 136 10.21 19.54 -1.17
N ASN A 137 10.35 18.31 -0.65
CA ASN A 137 9.44 17.19 -0.88
C ASN A 137 8.74 16.76 0.42
N ALA A 138 7.67 17.47 0.78
CA ALA A 138 6.83 17.18 1.95
C ALA A 138 5.35 17.57 1.74
#